data_AF-A0A5Y3V0G7-F1
#
_entry.id   AF-A0A5Y3V0G7-F1
#
_cell.length_a   1.000
_cell.length_b   1.000
_cell.length_c   1.000
_cell.angle_alpha   90.00
_cell.angle_beta   90.00
_cell.angle_gamma   90.00
#
_symmetry.space_group_name_H-M   'P 1'
#
loop_
_entity.id
_entity.type
_entity.pdbx_description
1 polymer ?
#
loop_
_entity_poly.entity_id
_entity_poly.type
_entity_poly.pdbx_seq_one_letter_code
_entity_poly.pdbx_strand_id
1 'polypeptide(L)'
;MYGSIFLSGGNGEKKEPEMWVRYYISSASLTVKKFTAIVRSHWCVENKLHWCLNGAMNEYDCRIRRGNAAALFSGLRHVATKNKEFKAGLKRKMRRSARDRESLASVLADCGIS
;
A
#
# COMPACT_ATOMS: atom_id res chain seq x y z
N MET A 1 9.78 23.32 -11.86
CA MET A 1 11.24 23.15 -11.99
C MET A 1 11.49 21.76 -12.56
N TYR A 2 11.88 21.66 -13.84
CA TYR A 2 12.17 20.37 -14.48
C TYR A 2 13.50 19.85 -13.95
N GLY A 3 13.50 18.70 -13.28
CA GLY A 3 14.71 18.08 -12.74
C GLY A 3 14.78 16.61 -13.12
N SER A 4 15.78 16.25 -13.92
CA SER A 4 16.10 14.87 -14.30
C SER A 4 16.94 14.23 -13.17
N ILE A 5 16.53 13.06 -12.67
CA ILE A 5 17.29 12.30 -11.67
C ILE A 5 17.79 11.02 -12.33
N PHE A 6 19.11 10.83 -12.35
CA PHE A 6 19.77 9.65 -12.92
C PHE A 6 19.91 8.57 -11.84
N LEU A 7 19.42 7.36 -12.12
CA LEU A 7 19.63 6.18 -11.28
C LEU A 7 20.18 5.06 -12.18
N SER A 8 21.46 4.73 -11.99
CA SER A 8 22.08 3.54 -12.58
C SER A 8 21.99 2.40 -11.57
N GLY A 9 21.33 1.32 -11.92
CA GLY A 9 21.29 0.08 -11.14
C GLY A 9 21.66 -1.08 -12.05
N GLY A 10 22.88 -1.60 -11.92
CA GLY A 10 23.37 -2.74 -12.69
C GLY A 10 23.99 -3.80 -11.79
N ASN A 11 23.34 -4.96 -11.70
CA ASN A 11 23.94 -6.19 -11.19
C ASN A 11 24.84 -6.78 -12.27
N GLY A 12 26.16 -6.67 -12.10
CA GLY A 12 27.19 -7.67 -12.47
C GLY A 12 27.31 -8.22 -13.90
N GLU A 13 26.42 -7.93 -14.84
CA GLU A 13 26.49 -8.40 -16.23
C GLU A 13 26.64 -7.20 -17.18
N LYS A 14 27.56 -7.31 -18.14
CA LYS A 14 27.79 -6.31 -19.19
C LYS A 14 26.63 -6.32 -20.20
N LYS A 15 25.51 -5.72 -19.82
CA LYS A 15 24.48 -5.25 -20.77
C LYS A 15 24.70 -3.78 -21.05
N GLU A 16 24.47 -3.35 -22.29
CA GLU A 16 24.36 -1.94 -22.67
C GLU A 16 23.46 -1.22 -21.64
N PRO A 17 23.89 -0.08 -21.07
CA PRO A 17 23.13 0.60 -20.03
C PRO A 17 21.79 1.08 -20.60
N GLU A 18 20.71 0.42 -20.20
CA GLU A 18 19.36 0.78 -20.59
C GLU A 18 18.98 2.12 -19.94
N MET A 19 18.88 3.18 -20.74
CA MET A 19 18.64 4.54 -20.25
C MET A 19 17.14 4.79 -20.06
N TRP A 20 16.73 5.05 -18.82
CA TRP A 20 15.35 5.39 -18.48
C TRP A 20 15.27 6.83 -17.97
N VAL A 21 14.52 7.69 -18.68
CA VAL A 21 14.22 9.05 -18.24
C VAL A 21 12.83 9.07 -17.59
N ARG A 22 12.73 9.64 -16.38
CA ARG A 22 11.46 9.79 -15.65
C ARG A 22 11.14 11.27 -15.47
N TYR A 23 9.96 11.67 -15.94
CA TYR A 23 9.44 13.02 -15.76
C TYR A 23 8.49 13.06 -14.58
N TYR A 24 8.56 14.14 -13.79
CA TYR A 24 7.69 14.36 -12.65
C TYR A 24 7.05 15.74 -12.73
N ILE A 25 5.77 15.81 -12.38
CA ILE A 25 5.00 17.05 -12.34
C ILE A 25 4.60 17.31 -10.89
N SER A 26 4.89 18.51 -10.39
CA SER A 26 4.54 18.96 -9.05
C SER A 26 4.23 20.45 -9.07
N SER A 27 3.12 20.84 -8.45
CA SER A 27 2.76 22.24 -8.22
C SER A 27 3.57 22.87 -7.07
N ALA A 28 4.11 22.05 -6.17
CA ALA A 28 4.90 22.52 -5.04
C ALA A 28 6.33 22.91 -5.46
N SER A 29 6.83 24.04 -4.97
CA SER A 29 8.22 24.47 -5.10
C SER A 29 9.11 23.67 -4.13
N LEU A 30 9.69 22.57 -4.61
CA LEU A 30 10.48 21.63 -3.80
C LEU A 30 11.91 21.52 -4.33
N THR A 31 12.88 21.44 -3.42
CA THR A 31 14.24 21.03 -3.77
C THR A 31 14.25 19.57 -4.25
N VAL A 32 15.13 19.25 -5.20
CA VAL A 32 15.27 17.88 -5.75
C VAL A 32 15.37 16.81 -4.64
N LYS A 33 16.15 17.05 -3.58
CA LYS A 33 16.29 16.12 -2.44
C LYS A 33 14.98 15.86 -1.69
N LYS A 34 14.17 16.91 -1.47
CA LYS A 34 12.86 16.76 -0.81
C LYS A 34 11.88 16.04 -1.73
N PHE A 35 11.90 16.39 -3.00
CA PHE A 35 11.06 15.75 -4.01
C PHE A 35 11.34 14.25 -4.14
N THR A 36 12.61 13.84 -4.24
CA THR A 36 12.97 12.42 -4.31
C THR A 36 12.57 11.65 -3.05
N ALA A 37 12.74 12.25 -1.87
CA ALA A 37 12.30 11.64 -0.62
C ALA A 37 10.77 11.42 -0.60
N ILE A 38 9.99 12.41 -1.06
CA ILE A 38 8.53 12.32 -1.17
C ILE A 38 8.11 11.23 -2.18
N VAL A 39 8.72 11.18 -3.36
CA VAL A 39 8.40 10.13 -4.36
C VAL A 39 8.70 8.74 -3.79
N ARG A 40 9.83 8.57 -3.10
CA ARG A 40 10.18 7.29 -2.46
C ARG A 40 9.22 6.94 -1.33
N SER A 41 8.81 7.90 -0.50
CA SER A 41 7.86 7.65 0.58
C SER A 41 6.46 7.32 0.05
N HIS A 42 6.05 7.96 -1.04
CA HIS A 42 4.81 7.65 -1.74
C HIS A 42 4.81 6.21 -2.28
N TRP A 43 5.90 5.77 -2.93
CA TRP A 43 6.03 4.39 -3.41
C TRP A 43 5.99 3.35 -2.27
N CYS A 44 6.48 3.72 -1.07
CA CYS A 44 6.35 2.86 0.10
C CYS A 44 4.88 2.64 0.52
N VAL A 45 3.98 3.60 0.30
CA VAL A 45 2.54 3.43 0.57
C VAL A 45 1.96 2.38 -0.37
N GLU A 46 2.26 2.50 -1.67
CA GLU A 46 1.82 1.53 -2.68
C GLU A 46 2.27 0.10 -2.34
N ASN A 47 3.54 -0.06 -1.99
CA ASN A 47 4.09 -1.38 -1.68
C ASN A 47 3.56 -1.96 -0.36
N LYS A 48 3.40 -1.13 0.68
CA LYS A 48 3.03 -1.64 2.02
C LYS A 48 1.53 -1.79 2.22
N LEU A 49 0.73 -0.96 1.55
CA LEU A 49 -0.72 -0.93 1.71
C LEU A 49 -1.44 -1.54 0.51
N HIS A 50 -1.27 -0.96 -0.68
CA HIS A 50 -2.03 -1.36 -1.87
C HIS A 50 -1.74 -2.80 -2.30
N TRP A 51 -0.48 -3.24 -2.25
CA TRP A 51 -0.17 -4.65 -2.55
C TRP A 51 -0.83 -5.63 -1.59
N CYS A 52 -0.91 -5.29 -0.29
CA CYS A 52 -1.59 -6.11 0.70
C CYS A 52 -3.11 -6.17 0.46
N LEU A 53 -3.73 -5.03 0.16
CA LEU A 53 -5.17 -4.96 -0.13
C LEU A 53 -5.53 -5.74 -1.39
N ASN A 54 -4.75 -5.58 -2.46
CA ASN A 54 -4.97 -6.27 -3.73
C ASN A 54 -4.68 -7.78 -3.62
N GLY A 55 -3.50 -8.16 -3.13
CA GLY A 55 -3.04 -9.56 -3.17
C GLY A 55 -3.51 -10.44 -2.00
N ALA A 56 -3.81 -9.86 -0.84
CA ALA A 56 -4.24 -10.62 0.33
C ALA A 56 -5.72 -10.44 0.70
N MET A 57 -6.35 -9.33 0.34
CA MET A 57 -7.79 -9.08 0.59
C MET A 57 -8.66 -9.08 -0.69
N ASN A 58 -8.06 -9.39 -1.85
CA ASN A 58 -8.74 -9.47 -3.15
C ASN A 58 -9.58 -8.23 -3.47
N GLU A 59 -9.04 -7.04 -3.16
CA GLU A 59 -9.76 -5.79 -3.39
C GLU A 59 -10.08 -5.56 -4.87
N TYR A 60 -9.11 -5.81 -5.77
CA TYR A 60 -9.28 -5.65 -7.21
C TYR A 60 -10.40 -6.51 -7.80
N ASP A 61 -10.54 -7.75 -7.32
CA ASP A 61 -11.54 -8.72 -7.82
C ASP A 61 -12.90 -8.60 -7.10
N CYS A 62 -13.04 -7.64 -6.18
CA CYS A 62 -14.26 -7.48 -5.39
C CYS A 62 -15.41 -6.95 -6.26
N ARG A 63 -16.46 -7.77 -6.45
CA ARG A 63 -17.60 -7.44 -7.33
C ARG A 63 -18.78 -6.77 -6.60
N ILE A 64 -18.58 -6.29 -5.37
CA ILE A 64 -19.61 -5.60 -4.58
C ILE A 64 -19.96 -4.27 -5.26
N ARG A 65 -21.25 -4.07 -5.58
CA ARG A 65 -21.76 -2.86 -6.28
C ARG A 65 -23.00 -2.24 -5.64
N ARG A 66 -23.45 -2.74 -4.49
CA ARG A 66 -24.72 -2.32 -3.88
C ARG A 66 -24.52 -1.11 -2.95
N GLY A 67 -25.15 0.02 -3.27
CA GLY A 67 -25.16 1.21 -2.41
C GLY A 67 -23.76 1.61 -1.96
N ASN A 68 -23.61 1.94 -0.66
CA ASN A 68 -22.33 2.37 -0.07
C ASN A 68 -21.36 1.22 0.26
N ALA A 69 -21.64 -0.01 -0.20
CA ALA A 69 -20.86 -1.17 0.21
C ALA A 69 -19.38 -1.10 -0.21
N ALA A 70 -19.05 -0.43 -1.32
CA ALA A 70 -17.66 -0.22 -1.74
C ALA A 70 -16.86 0.62 -0.71
N ALA A 71 -17.42 1.75 -0.27
CA ALA A 71 -16.80 2.62 0.73
C ALA A 71 -16.69 1.93 2.10
N LEU A 72 -17.74 1.21 2.51
CA LEU A 72 -17.74 0.44 3.76
C LEU A 72 -16.66 -0.66 3.75
N PHE A 73 -16.55 -1.41 2.65
CA PHE A 73 -15.52 -2.44 2.54
C PHE A 73 -14.11 -1.86 2.51
N SER A 74 -13.90 -0.74 1.84
CA SER A 74 -12.61 -0.04 1.85
C SER A 74 -12.20 0.32 3.29
N GLY A 75 -13.10 0.92 4.07
CA GLY A 75 -12.87 1.22 5.49
C GLY A 75 -12.54 -0.03 6.32
N LEU A 76 -13.34 -1.08 6.19
CA LEU A 76 -13.12 -2.35 6.91
C LEU A 76 -11.78 -3.00 6.58
N ARG A 77 -11.37 -2.98 5.30
CA ARG A 77 -10.04 -3.50 4.90
C ARG A 77 -8.92 -2.69 5.52
N HIS A 78 -9.03 -1.36 5.54
CA HIS A 78 -8.03 -0.50 6.18
C HIS A 78 -7.88 -0.81 7.67
N VAL A 79 -8.96 -1.03 8.40
CA VAL A 79 -8.86 -1.44 9.81
C VAL A 79 -8.20 -2.81 9.94
N ALA A 80 -8.65 -3.79 9.15
CA ALA A 80 -8.10 -5.15 9.21
C ALA A 80 -6.58 -5.20 8.93
N THR A 81 -6.06 -4.31 8.08
CA THR A 81 -4.61 -4.22 7.80
C THR A 81 -3.80 -3.61 8.95
N LYS A 82 -4.42 -2.81 9.82
CA LYS A 82 -3.74 -2.12 10.93
C LYS A 82 -3.57 -2.99 12.17
N ASN A 83 -4.37 -4.04 12.35
CA ASN A 83 -4.32 -4.88 13.53
C ASN A 83 -2.95 -5.56 13.73
N LYS A 84 -2.37 -5.40 14.93
CA LYS A 84 -1.02 -5.87 15.28
C LYS A 84 -0.98 -6.98 16.32
N GLU A 85 -2.12 -7.37 16.90
CA GLU A 85 -2.16 -8.32 18.01
C GLU A 85 -1.55 -9.69 17.67
N PHE A 86 -1.80 -10.17 16.45
CA PHE A 86 -1.28 -11.45 15.99
C PHE A 86 -0.16 -11.27 14.97
N LYS A 87 1.06 -11.70 15.29
CA LYS A 87 2.19 -11.60 14.36
C LYS A 87 2.13 -12.70 13.28
N ALA A 88 1.39 -12.45 12.21
CA ALA A 88 1.29 -13.33 11.05
C ALA A 88 0.96 -12.56 9.76
N GLY A 89 1.12 -13.24 8.61
CA GLY A 89 0.67 -12.70 7.32
C GLY A 89 -0.85 -12.48 7.25
N LEU A 90 -1.29 -11.50 6.46
CA LEU A 90 -2.67 -11.02 6.43
C LEU A 90 -3.69 -12.13 6.13
N LYS A 91 -3.41 -13.03 5.17
CA LYS A 91 -4.27 -14.19 4.87
C LYS A 91 -4.46 -15.15 6.06
N ARG A 92 -3.47 -15.24 6.96
CA ARG A 92 -3.56 -16.08 8.18
C ARG A 92 -4.35 -15.36 9.27
N LYS A 93 -4.16 -14.06 9.44
CA LYS A 93 -4.98 -13.21 10.32
C LYS A 93 -6.45 -13.30 9.96
N MET A 94 -6.79 -13.12 8.67
CA MET A 94 -8.16 -13.23 8.17
C MET A 94 -8.78 -14.61 8.47
N ARG A 95 -8.04 -15.70 8.22
CA ARG A 95 -8.50 -17.05 8.55
C ARG A 95 -8.73 -17.28 10.05
N ARG A 96 -7.95 -16.62 10.90
CA ARG A 96 -8.15 -16.67 12.36
C ARG A 96 -9.42 -15.91 12.74
N SER A 97 -9.58 -14.66 12.32
CA SER A 97 -10.78 -13.86 12.59
C SER A 97 -12.06 -14.48 12.02
N ALA A 98 -11.97 -15.28 10.95
CA ALA A 98 -13.10 -16.04 10.42
C ALA A 98 -13.54 -17.21 11.33
N ARG A 99 -12.69 -17.66 12.25
CA ARG A 99 -12.93 -18.82 13.14
C ARG A 99 -13.07 -18.45 14.61
N ASP A 100 -12.48 -17.34 15.01
CA ASP A 100 -12.37 -16.88 16.39
C ASP A 100 -13.01 -15.49 16.55
N ARG A 101 -14.06 -15.43 17.38
CA ARG A 101 -14.84 -14.21 17.60
C ARG A 101 -14.04 -13.16 18.38
N GLU A 102 -13.14 -13.57 19.28
CA GLU A 102 -12.31 -12.63 20.03
C GLU A 102 -11.31 -11.95 19.09
N SER A 103 -10.65 -12.73 18.23
CA SER A 103 -9.79 -12.19 17.18
C SER A 103 -10.53 -11.35 16.13
N LEU A 104 -11.83 -11.57 15.91
CA LEU A 104 -12.62 -10.68 15.06
C LEU A 104 -12.97 -9.38 15.80
N ALA A 105 -13.38 -9.48 17.06
CA ALA A 105 -13.72 -8.33 17.89
C ALA A 105 -12.52 -7.41 18.06
N SER A 106 -11.31 -7.94 18.27
CA SER A 106 -10.12 -7.10 18.40
C SER A 106 -9.75 -6.35 17.13
N VAL A 107 -9.90 -7.01 15.97
CA VAL A 107 -9.75 -6.33 14.67
C VAL A 107 -10.78 -5.22 14.49
N LEU A 108 -12.02 -5.41 14.95
CA LEU A 108 -13.06 -4.39 14.87
C LEU A 108 -12.93 -3.32 15.96
N ALA A 109 -12.33 -3.62 17.11
CA ALA A 109 -12.06 -2.63 18.16
C ALA A 109 -10.99 -1.63 17.73
N ASP A 110 -10.02 -2.08 16.90
CA ASP A 110 -9.08 -1.20 16.20
C ASP A 110 -9.78 -0.25 15.19
N CYS A 111 -11.10 -0.38 14.93
CA CYS A 111 -11.90 0.58 14.16
C CYS A 111 -12.11 1.92 14.90
N GLY A 112 -11.50 2.12 16.09
CA GLY A 112 -11.61 3.31 16.93
C GLY A 112 -12.09 4.53 16.17
N ILE A 113 -13.38 4.82 16.34
CA ILE A 113 -14.01 6.10 16.01
C ILE A 113 -13.16 7.15 16.73
N SER A 114 -12.31 7.84 15.99
CA SER A 114 -11.68 9.11 16.38
C SER A 114 -12.02 10.14 15.33
#